data_AF-A0A529QQX1-F1
#
_entry.id   AF-A0A529QQX1-F1
#
_cell.length_a   1.000
_cell.length_b   1.000
_cell.length_c   1.000
_cell.angle_alpha   90.00
_cell.angle_beta   90.00
_cell.angle_gamma   90.00
#
_symmetry.space_group_name_H-M   'P 1'
#
loop_
_entity.id
_entity.type
_entity.pdbx_description
1 polymer ?
#
loop_
_entity_poly.entity_id
_entity_poly.type
_entity_poly.pdbx_seq_one_letter_code
_entity_poly.pdbx_strand_id
1 'polypeptide(L)'
;MANSEAPREATASKIFHCRLIPPRPDFALTMMEEERTLMGRHADYLREKLREGIMIMAGPVADPAGPWGLLILRAGSEAEARAVTD
;
A
#
# COMPACT_ATOMS: atom_id res chain seq x y z
N MET A 1 26.58 9.57 33.56
CA MET A 1 25.23 9.05 33.25
C MET A 1 25.29 8.51 31.84
N ALA A 2 25.38 7.19 31.69
CA ALA A 2 25.50 6.54 30.38
C ALA A 2 24.09 6.39 29.79
N ASN A 3 23.81 7.09 28.70
CA ASN A 3 22.57 6.92 27.95
C ASN A 3 22.71 5.62 27.14
N SER A 4 22.21 4.52 27.71
CA SER A 4 22.16 3.23 27.04
C SER A 4 20.94 3.22 26.11
N GLU A 5 21.03 3.90 24.98
CA GLU A 5 20.13 3.59 23.86
C GLU A 5 20.61 2.25 23.29
N ALA A 6 19.93 1.18 23.71
CA ALA A 6 20.02 -0.08 23.01
C ALA A 6 19.81 0.19 21.51
N PRO A 7 20.60 -0.41 20.60
CA PRO A 7 20.33 -0.29 19.18
C PRO A 7 18.86 -0.69 18.97
N ARG A 8 18.04 0.19 18.37
CA ARG A 8 16.79 -0.28 17.76
C ARG A 8 17.22 -1.40 16.85
N GLU A 9 16.93 -2.63 17.24
CA GLU A 9 17.19 -3.81 16.45
C GLU A 9 16.52 -3.54 15.11
N ALA A 10 17.33 -3.20 14.11
CA ALA A 10 16.81 -2.82 12.81
C ALA A 10 16.23 -4.11 12.23
N THR A 11 14.92 -4.32 12.41
CA THR A 11 14.21 -5.46 11.86
C THR A 11 14.53 -5.50 10.38
N ALA A 12 15.17 -6.58 9.93
CA ALA A 12 15.54 -6.74 8.54
C ALA A 12 14.29 -6.53 7.68
N SER A 13 14.30 -5.50 6.83
CA SER A 13 13.12 -5.16 6.05
C SER A 13 12.77 -6.30 5.10
N LYS A 14 11.51 -6.74 5.15
CA LYS A 14 10.93 -7.75 4.27
C LYS A 14 10.21 -7.07 3.11
N ILE A 15 9.98 -7.84 2.04
CA ILE A 15 9.15 -7.41 0.92
C ILE A 15 7.78 -8.08 1.04
N PHE A 16 6.72 -7.27 0.96
CA PHE A 16 5.34 -7.72 1.01
C PHE A 16 4.66 -7.50 -0.33
N HIS A 17 3.91 -8.51 -0.77
CA HIS A 17 2.96 -8.41 -1.87
C HIS A 17 1.56 -8.19 -1.28
N CYS A 18 1.01 -7.00 -1.49
CA CYS A 18 -0.30 -6.63 -0.99
C CYS A 18 -1.29 -6.54 -2.15
N ARG A 19 -2.39 -7.27 -2.02
CA ARG A 19 -3.51 -7.25 -2.96
C ARG A 19 -4.68 -6.47 -2.34
N LEU A 20 -4.97 -5.31 -2.90
CA LEU A 20 -6.12 -4.48 -2.55
C LEU A 20 -7.36 -4.99 -3.28
N ILE A 21 -8.37 -5.39 -2.51
CA ILE A 21 -9.62 -5.92 -3.03
C ILE A 21 -10.59 -4.74 -3.21
N PRO A 22 -11.10 -4.48 -4.44
CA PRO A 22 -12.08 -3.43 -4.63
C PRO A 22 -13.39 -3.78 -3.90
N PRO A 23 -14.22 -2.79 -3.56
CA PRO A 23 -15.49 -3.02 -2.84
C PRO A 23 -16.51 -3.85 -3.66
N ARG A 24 -16.33 -3.92 -4.98
CA ARG A 24 -17.14 -4.70 -5.92
C ARG A 24 -16.35 -5.07 -7.19
N PRO A 25 -16.68 -6.18 -7.89
CA PRO A 25 -15.88 -6.70 -9.00
C PRO A 25 -15.74 -5.76 -10.20
N ASP A 26 -16.76 -4.92 -10.45
CA ASP A 26 -16.81 -3.98 -11.56
C ASP A 26 -16.39 -2.55 -11.17
N PHE A 27 -15.89 -2.34 -9.93
CA PHE A 27 -15.57 -1.03 -9.37
C PHE A 27 -14.74 -0.17 -10.32
N ALA A 28 -13.66 -0.72 -10.87
CA ALA A 28 -12.78 0.00 -11.77
C ALA A 28 -13.46 0.55 -13.03
N LEU A 29 -14.57 -0.08 -13.45
CA LEU A 29 -15.30 0.24 -14.68
C LEU A 29 -16.49 1.16 -14.42
N THR A 30 -17.14 1.03 -13.27
CA THR A 30 -18.43 1.69 -12.98
C THR A 30 -18.34 2.63 -11.78
N MET A 31 -17.17 3.24 -11.52
CA MET A 31 -17.02 4.25 -10.45
C MET A 31 -17.94 5.46 -10.66
N MET A 32 -18.65 5.84 -9.60
CA MET A 32 -19.34 7.13 -9.46
C MET A 32 -18.33 8.29 -9.37
N GLU A 33 -18.79 9.54 -9.49
CA GLU A 33 -17.92 10.72 -9.43
C GLU A 33 -17.20 10.85 -8.08
N GLU A 34 -17.91 10.57 -6.99
CA GLU A 34 -17.38 10.58 -5.63
C GLU A 34 -16.31 9.47 -5.46
N GLU A 35 -16.57 8.29 -6.01
CA GLU A 35 -15.63 7.16 -5.99
C GLU A 35 -14.36 7.46 -6.81
N ARG A 36 -14.49 8.11 -7.98
CA ARG A 36 -13.33 8.57 -8.77
C ARG A 36 -12.50 9.60 -8.03
N THR A 37 -13.17 10.55 -7.36
CA THR A 37 -12.50 11.56 -6.54
C THR A 37 -11.73 10.92 -5.40
N LEU A 38 -12.32 9.93 -4.72
CA LEU A 38 -11.64 9.16 -3.68
C LEU A 38 -10.45 8.37 -4.24
N MET A 39 -10.56 7.78 -5.43
CA MET A 39 -9.44 7.10 -6.10
C MET A 39 -8.30 8.04 -6.48
N GLY A 40 -8.59 9.30 -6.79
CA GLY A 40 -7.57 10.34 -6.94
C GLY A 40 -6.78 10.53 -5.64
N ARG A 41 -7.47 10.70 -4.51
CA ARG A 41 -6.84 10.83 -3.18
C ARG A 41 -6.05 9.58 -2.78
N HIS A 42 -6.57 8.41 -3.10
CA HIS A 42 -5.89 7.13 -2.89
C HIS A 42 -4.57 7.09 -3.68
N ALA A 43 -4.58 7.47 -4.97
CA ALA A 43 -3.37 7.53 -5.77
C ALA A 43 -2.33 8.51 -5.21
N ASP A 44 -2.75 9.65 -4.67
CA ASP A 44 -1.85 10.63 -4.05
C ASP A 44 -1.20 10.10 -2.77
N TYR A 45 -1.98 9.40 -1.93
CA TYR A 45 -1.45 8.70 -0.76
C TYR A 45 -0.39 7.66 -1.15
N LEU A 46 -0.65 6.81 -2.16
CA LEU A 46 0.34 5.82 -2.61
C LEU A 46 1.61 6.49 -3.18
N ARG A 47 1.46 7.61 -3.89
CA ARG A 47 2.61 8.41 -4.37
C ARG A 47 3.44 9.00 -3.24
N GLU A 48 2.83 9.34 -2.11
CA GLU A 48 3.56 9.76 -0.92
C GLU A 48 4.34 8.59 -0.31
N LYS A 49 3.73 7.41 -0.19
CA LYS A 49 4.42 6.20 0.31
C LYS A 49 5.54 5.71 -0.59
N LEU A 50 5.44 5.93 -1.90
CA LEU A 50 6.57 5.75 -2.84
C LEU A 50 7.71 6.73 -2.56
N ARG A 51 7.41 8.01 -2.29
CA ARG A 51 8.42 9.02 -1.97
C ARG A 51 9.10 8.77 -0.61
N GLU A 52 8.37 8.23 0.35
CA GLU A 52 8.91 7.81 1.66
C GLU A 52 9.81 6.55 1.58
N GLY A 53 9.82 5.83 0.45
CA GLY A 53 10.59 4.59 0.28
C GLY A 53 9.99 3.36 0.96
N ILE A 54 8.81 3.50 1.58
CA ILE A 54 8.03 2.40 2.16
C ILE A 54 7.46 1.51 1.05
N MET A 55 7.06 2.13 -0.07
CA MET A 55 6.52 1.44 -1.23
C MET A 55 7.55 1.35 -2.34
N ILE A 56 7.61 0.20 -3.01
CA ILE A 56 8.49 -0.06 -4.15
C ILE A 56 7.75 0.17 -5.45
N MET A 57 6.51 -0.31 -5.54
CA MET A 57 5.63 -0.07 -6.68
C MET A 57 4.16 -0.18 -6.27
N ALA A 58 3.31 0.50 -7.03
CA ALA A 58 1.86 0.37 -6.94
C ALA A 58 1.23 0.47 -8.33
N GLY A 59 0.11 -0.22 -8.53
CA GLY A 59 -0.66 -0.10 -9.77
C GLY A 59 -1.87 -1.04 -9.84
N PRO A 60 -2.76 -0.81 -10.81
CA PRO A 60 -3.88 -1.71 -11.06
C PRO A 60 -3.37 -3.00 -11.73
N VAL A 61 -4.04 -4.11 -11.41
CA VAL A 61 -3.92 -5.38 -12.13
C VAL A 61 -5.21 -5.60 -12.90
N ALA A 62 -5.11 -5.61 -14.23
CA ALA A 62 -6.22 -5.86 -15.14
C ALA A 62 -6.50 -7.37 -15.28
N ASP A 63 -6.86 -7.99 -14.17
CA ASP A 63 -7.23 -9.40 -14.11
C ASP A 63 -8.60 -9.63 -14.80
N PRO A 64 -8.71 -10.58 -15.74
CA PRO A 64 -9.99 -10.90 -16.40
C PRO A 64 -11.10 -11.32 -15.43
N ALA A 65 -10.77 -11.86 -14.26
CA ALA A 65 -11.74 -12.23 -13.23
C ALA A 65 -12.26 -11.02 -12.43
N GLY A 66 -11.62 -9.85 -12.55
CA GLY A 66 -11.97 -8.62 -11.84
C GLY A 66 -10.73 -7.81 -11.48
N PRO A 67 -10.63 -6.52 -11.88
CA PRO A 67 -9.47 -5.68 -11.57
C PRO A 67 -9.21 -5.55 -10.06
N TRP A 68 -7.95 -5.47 -9.65
CA TRP A 68 -7.55 -5.27 -8.26
C TRP A 68 -6.29 -4.42 -8.14
N GLY A 69 -5.93 -3.95 -6.94
CA GLY A 69 -4.75 -3.09 -6.73
C GLY A 69 -3.54 -3.86 -6.20
N LEU A 70 -2.38 -3.71 -6.84
CA LEU A 70 -1.12 -4.28 -6.39
C LEU A 70 -0.29 -3.23 -5.68
N LEU A 71 0.23 -3.56 -4.50
CA LEU A 71 1.33 -2.84 -3.87
C LEU A 71 2.47 -3.81 -3.55
N ILE A 72 3.71 -3.38 -3.80
CA ILE A 72 4.90 -4.03 -3.26
C ILE A 72 5.50 -3.10 -2.20
N LEU A 73 5.53 -3.55 -0.96
CA LEU A 73 5.96 -2.77 0.20
C LEU A 73 7.27 -3.32 0.78
N ARG A 74 8.07 -2.43 1.34
CA ARG A 74 9.20 -2.74 2.21
C ARG A 74 8.80 -2.40 3.64
N ALA A 75 8.71 -3.39 4.52
CA ALA A 75 8.31 -3.20 5.92
C ALA A 75 9.03 -4.19 6.84
N GLY A 76 9.16 -3.86 8.12
CA GLY A 76 9.75 -4.74 9.14
C GLY A 76 8.80 -5.85 9.59
N SER A 77 7.48 -5.65 9.42
CA SER A 77 6.45 -6.61 9.83
C SER A 77 5.21 -6.56 8.93
N GLU A 78 4.35 -7.59 9.04
CA GLU A 78 3.05 -7.60 8.36
C GLU A 78 2.13 -6.50 8.92
N ALA A 79 2.21 -6.21 10.22
CA ALA A 79 1.41 -5.15 10.85
C ALA A 79 1.75 -3.76 10.26
N GLU A 80 3.04 -3.47 10.06
CA GLU A 80 3.49 -2.26 9.38
C GLU A 80 3.01 -2.21 7.92
N ALA A 81 3.06 -3.35 7.20
CA ALA A 81 2.54 -3.43 5.84
C ALA A 81 1.02 -3.19 5.79
N ARG A 82 0.25 -3.74 6.74
CA ARG A 82 -1.20 -3.54 6.86
C ARG A 82 -1.57 -2.10 7.15
N ALA A 83 -0.81 -1.41 8.00
CA ALA A 83 -1.04 0.01 8.28
C ALA A 83 -0.94 0.91 7.04
N VAL A 84 -0.26 0.46 5.98
CA VAL A 84 -0.23 1.17 4.69
C VAL A 84 -1.47 0.89 3.85
N THR A 85 -2.10 -0.27 4.01
CA THR A 85 -3.21 -0.76 3.17
C THR A 85 -4.60 -0.59 3.75
N ASP A 86 -4.68 -0.32 5.06
CA ASP A 86 -5.92 -0.02 5.79
C ASP A 86 -6.46 1.38 5.42
#